data_AF-A0A849S234-F1
#
_entry.id   AF-A0A849S234-F1
#
_cell.length_a   1.000
_cell.length_b   1.000
_cell.length_c   1.000
_cell.angle_alpha   90.00
_cell.angle_beta   90.00
_cell.angle_gamma   90.00
#
_symmetry.space_group_name_H-M   'P 1'
#
loop_
_entity.id
_entity.type
_entity.pdbx_description
1 polymer ?
#
loop_
_entity_poly.entity_id
_entity_poly.type
_entity_poly.pdbx_seq_one_letter_code
_entity_poly.pdbx_strand_id
1 'polypeptide(L)'
;MAGFNDEVRVGSASIDPVLNAALVAAHGADWKTNNDKLNRMTVSTSGDTDGDGDLDRLEAYGARSFSILDVNGSIVFDSGDQIEQIIKASYSSLWDDSRSDNKGPEPESAVVGQFDNKNVLFLGLERSNAIMM
;
A
#
# COMPACT_ATOMS: atom_id res chain seq x y z
N MET A 1 1.07 2.12 32.64
CA MET A 1 0.25 1.55 31.56
C MET A 1 1.16 1.38 30.37
N ALA A 2 1.44 0.14 29.98
CA ALA A 2 2.17 -0.11 28.73
C ALA A 2 1.25 0.33 27.59
N GLY A 3 1.76 1.13 26.66
CA GLY A 3 1.00 1.53 25.48
C GLY A 3 0.57 0.29 24.74
N PHE A 4 -0.72 0.19 24.44
CA PHE A 4 -1.22 -0.81 23.51
C PHE A 4 -0.64 -0.43 22.15
N ASN A 5 0.28 -1.25 21.63
CA ASN A 5 0.84 -1.04 20.29
C ASN A 5 -0.05 -1.82 19.32
N ASP A 6 -0.98 -1.12 18.67
CA ASP A 6 -1.92 -1.73 17.72
C ASP A 6 -1.26 -2.21 16.42
N GLU A 7 0.05 -1.98 16.24
CA GLU A 7 0.78 -2.25 15.01
C GLU A 7 2.10 -3.01 15.25
N VAL A 8 2.48 -3.85 14.29
CA VAL A 8 3.73 -4.63 14.29
C VAL A 8 4.35 -4.67 12.89
N ARG A 9 5.69 -4.66 12.81
CA ARG A 9 6.39 -4.95 11.54
C ARG A 9 6.24 -6.44 11.24
N VAL A 10 5.82 -6.77 10.02
CA VAL A 10 5.68 -8.15 9.55
C VAL A 10 6.98 -8.93 9.76
N GLY A 11 8.15 -8.34 9.53
CA GLY A 11 9.45 -8.95 9.80
C GLY A 11 9.62 -9.43 11.26
N SER A 12 8.97 -8.78 12.22
CA SER A 12 9.02 -9.09 13.65
C SER A 12 7.81 -9.86 14.18
N ALA A 13 6.74 -10.01 13.39
CA ALA A 13 5.52 -10.71 13.80
C ALA A 13 5.68 -12.25 13.75
N SER A 14 4.98 -12.94 14.64
CA SER A 14 4.63 -14.35 14.48
C SER A 14 3.51 -14.46 13.45
N ILE A 15 3.55 -15.47 12.59
CA ILE A 15 2.62 -15.64 11.47
C ILE A 15 2.06 -17.06 11.55
N ASP A 16 0.73 -17.17 11.52
CA ASP A 16 0.03 -18.46 11.49
C ASP A 16 0.60 -19.37 10.39
N PRO A 17 0.81 -20.67 10.65
CA PRO A 17 1.33 -21.60 9.65
C PRO A 17 0.52 -21.67 8.34
N VAL A 18 -0.80 -21.52 8.38
CA VAL A 18 -1.68 -21.50 7.21
C VAL A 18 -1.47 -20.21 6.41
N LEU A 19 -1.47 -19.05 7.07
CA LEU A 19 -1.15 -17.78 6.42
C LEU A 19 0.25 -17.81 5.80
N ASN A 20 1.25 -18.29 6.54
CA ASN A 20 2.62 -18.39 6.04
C ASN A 20 2.71 -19.27 4.80
N ALA A 21 2.04 -20.43 4.79
CA ALA A 21 2.01 -21.31 3.62
C ALA A 21 1.40 -20.61 2.39
N ALA A 22 0.32 -19.84 2.57
CA ALA A 22 -0.30 -19.05 1.51
C ALA A 22 0.63 -17.96 0.97
N LEU A 23 1.31 -17.23 1.85
CA LEU A 23 2.24 -16.16 1.46
C LEU A 23 3.50 -16.68 0.78
N VAL A 24 4.02 -17.83 1.21
CA VAL A 24 5.12 -18.53 0.50
C VAL A 24 4.70 -18.89 -0.92
N ALA A 25 3.49 -19.41 -1.12
CA ALA A 25 2.99 -19.76 -2.44
C ALA A 25 2.79 -18.54 -3.35
N ALA A 26 2.36 -17.40 -2.79
CA ALA A 26 2.09 -16.18 -3.54
C ALA A 26 3.34 -15.33 -3.84
N HIS A 27 4.29 -15.28 -2.89
CA HIS A 27 5.38 -14.29 -2.90
C HIS A 27 6.80 -14.89 -2.80
N GLY A 28 6.90 -16.21 -2.72
CA GLY A 28 8.15 -16.95 -2.56
C GLY A 28 8.54 -17.16 -1.09
N ALA A 29 9.45 -18.10 -0.84
CA ALA A 29 9.88 -18.46 0.52
C ALA A 29 10.56 -17.32 1.30
N ASP A 30 11.06 -16.31 0.60
CA ASP A 30 11.72 -15.12 1.11
C ASP A 30 10.76 -13.95 1.37
N TRP A 31 9.44 -14.15 1.29
CA TRP A 31 8.43 -13.09 1.45
C TRP A 31 8.56 -12.27 2.75
N LYS A 32 9.10 -12.89 3.81
CA LYS A 32 9.30 -12.32 5.16
C LYS A 32 10.79 -12.19 5.52
N THR A 33 11.71 -12.10 4.58
CA THR A 33 13.16 -11.93 4.89
C THR A 33 13.74 -10.67 4.24
N ASN A 34 15.06 -10.50 4.32
CA ASN A 34 15.86 -9.51 3.57
C ASN A 34 15.51 -8.03 3.73
N ASN A 35 14.61 -7.67 4.65
CA ASN A 35 14.09 -6.31 4.78
C ASN A 35 13.55 -5.81 3.42
N ASP A 36 12.80 -6.66 2.72
CA ASP A 36 12.12 -6.35 1.46
C ASP A 36 10.67 -6.88 1.45
N LYS A 37 9.99 -6.82 0.30
CA LYS A 37 8.64 -7.40 0.10
C LYS A 37 7.67 -7.03 1.25
N LEU A 38 7.02 -8.04 1.83
CA LEU A 38 6.10 -7.85 2.95
C LEU A 38 6.84 -7.74 4.29
N ASN A 39 8.11 -8.18 4.41
CA ASN A 39 8.89 -8.09 5.65
C ASN A 39 8.91 -6.65 6.21
N ARG A 40 8.99 -5.66 5.32
CA ARG A 40 9.00 -4.25 5.70
C ARG A 40 7.65 -3.71 6.11
N MET A 41 6.53 -4.35 5.79
CA MET A 41 5.21 -3.76 6.06
C MET A 41 4.93 -3.65 7.56
N THR A 42 4.26 -2.56 7.96
CA THR A 42 3.58 -2.46 9.25
C THR A 42 2.15 -2.92 9.06
N VAL A 43 1.69 -3.79 9.96
CA VAL A 43 0.33 -4.33 9.97
C VAL A 43 -0.26 -4.23 11.37
N SER A 44 -1.58 -4.28 11.45
CA SER A 44 -2.31 -4.32 12.71
C SER A 44 -2.07 -5.62 13.46
N THR A 45 -2.03 -5.54 14.79
CA THR A 45 -2.04 -6.70 15.68
C THR A 45 -3.42 -7.35 15.78
N SER A 46 -4.50 -6.68 15.33
CA SER A 46 -5.85 -7.28 15.22
C SER A 46 -5.97 -8.37 14.14
N GLY A 47 -4.89 -8.63 13.39
CA GLY A 47 -4.80 -9.76 12.48
C GLY A 47 -4.72 -11.11 13.17
N ASP A 48 -4.47 -11.15 14.49
CA ASP A 48 -4.66 -12.33 15.36
C ASP A 48 -6.15 -12.49 15.66
N THR A 49 -6.80 -13.41 14.95
CA THR A 49 -8.26 -13.58 14.98
C THR A 49 -8.75 -14.66 15.94
N ASP A 50 -7.85 -15.54 16.41
CA ASP A 50 -8.18 -16.59 17.37
C ASP A 50 -7.53 -16.40 18.76
N GLY A 51 -6.63 -15.42 18.89
CA GLY A 51 -6.04 -14.96 20.15
C GLY A 51 -4.85 -15.79 20.62
N ASP A 52 -4.17 -16.52 19.73
CA ASP A 52 -3.05 -17.39 20.08
C ASP A 52 -1.67 -16.68 20.03
N GLY A 53 -1.64 -15.43 19.56
CA GLY A 53 -0.46 -14.58 19.52
C GLY A 53 0.31 -14.61 18.20
N ASP A 54 -0.18 -15.27 17.16
CA ASP A 54 0.28 -15.10 15.79
C ASP A 54 -0.76 -14.43 14.88
N LEU A 55 -0.34 -13.95 13.71
CA LEU A 55 -1.24 -13.28 12.79
C LEU A 55 -1.85 -14.28 11.79
N ASP A 56 -3.18 -14.36 11.77
CA ASP A 56 -3.97 -15.10 10.78
C ASP A 56 -4.11 -14.35 9.45
N ARG A 57 -4.05 -13.01 9.52
CA ARG A 57 -4.11 -12.14 8.34
C ARG A 57 -3.28 -10.88 8.52
N LEU A 58 -2.76 -10.38 7.40
CA LEU A 58 -2.07 -9.10 7.35
C LEU A 58 -3.09 -7.99 7.10
N GLU A 59 -3.27 -7.12 8.08
CA GLU A 59 -4.13 -5.94 7.97
C GLU A 59 -3.27 -4.68 7.91
N ALA A 60 -3.30 -3.97 6.79
CA ALA A 60 -2.63 -2.67 6.66
C ALA A 60 -3.68 -1.58 6.42
N TYR A 61 -3.49 -0.44 7.07
CA TYR A 61 -4.33 0.75 6.89
C TYR A 61 -3.59 1.81 6.09
N GLY A 62 -4.33 2.55 5.26
CA GLY A 62 -3.78 3.59 4.40
C GLY A 62 -3.27 3.05 3.07
N ALA A 63 -4.16 2.96 2.09
CA ALA A 63 -3.79 2.80 0.69
C ALA A 63 -3.47 4.19 0.07
N ARG A 64 -2.53 4.23 -0.87
CA ARG A 64 -2.11 5.44 -1.60
C ARG A 64 -2.62 5.38 -3.03
N SER A 65 -3.93 5.23 -3.18
CA SER A 65 -4.59 5.07 -4.46
C SER A 65 -5.66 6.15 -4.67
N PHE A 66 -6.21 6.20 -5.88
CA PHE A 66 -7.46 6.88 -6.14
C PHE A 66 -8.40 5.97 -6.91
N SER A 67 -9.70 6.13 -6.68
CA SER A 67 -10.73 5.45 -7.44
C SER A 67 -11.68 6.46 -8.08
N ILE A 68 -12.22 6.12 -9.25
CA ILE A 68 -13.28 6.87 -9.91
C ILE A 68 -14.56 6.07 -9.73
N LEU A 69 -15.60 6.73 -9.24
CA LEU A 69 -16.91 6.13 -9.04
C LEU A 69 -17.90 6.73 -10.05
N ASP A 70 -18.85 5.92 -10.51
CA ASP A 70 -20.00 6.41 -11.26
C ASP A 70 -21.03 7.09 -10.33
N VAL A 71 -22.11 7.61 -10.92
CA VAL A 71 -23.18 8.29 -10.19
C VAL A 71 -23.95 7.41 -9.20
N ASN A 72 -23.83 6.08 -9.34
CA ASN A 72 -24.44 5.10 -8.45
C ASN A 72 -23.46 4.68 -7.33
N GLY A 73 -22.24 5.22 -7.32
CA GLY A 73 -21.19 4.85 -6.39
C GLY A 73 -20.44 3.56 -6.77
N SER A 74 -20.63 3.04 -7.98
CA SER A 74 -19.86 1.89 -8.46
C SER A 74 -18.46 2.35 -8.84
N ILE A 75 -17.42 1.67 -8.36
CA ILE A 75 -16.04 1.89 -8.80
C ILE A 75 -15.95 1.52 -10.29
N VAL A 76 -15.56 2.47 -11.13
CA VAL A 76 -15.32 2.28 -12.58
C VAL A 76 -13.83 2.30 -12.91
N PHE A 77 -13.00 2.78 -11.99
CA PHE A 77 -11.54 2.73 -12.08
C PHE A 77 -10.96 2.70 -10.66
N ASP A 78 -9.93 1.90 -10.45
CA ASP A 78 -9.12 1.93 -9.24
C ASP A 78 -7.65 1.88 -9.63
N SER A 79 -6.85 2.80 -9.08
CA SER A 79 -5.45 2.90 -9.46
C SER A 79 -4.60 1.78 -8.87
N GLY A 80 -5.04 1.11 -7.79
CA GLY A 80 -4.21 0.15 -7.07
C GLY A 80 -2.84 0.75 -6.73
N ASP A 81 -1.77 0.06 -7.16
CA ASP A 81 -0.36 0.45 -6.97
C ASP A 81 0.25 1.25 -8.14
N GLN A 82 -0.58 1.71 -9.10
CA GLN A 82 -0.07 2.34 -10.32
C GLN A 82 0.77 3.59 -10.06
N ILE A 83 0.46 4.34 -9.00
CA ILE A 83 1.19 5.57 -8.66
C ILE A 83 2.65 5.23 -8.31
N GLU A 84 2.85 4.24 -7.43
CA GLU A 84 4.16 3.73 -7.06
C GLU A 84 4.91 3.18 -8.27
N GLN A 85 4.26 2.37 -9.11
CA GLN A 85 4.91 1.77 -10.29
C GLN A 85 5.37 2.84 -11.29
N ILE A 86 4.54 3.85 -11.56
CA ILE A 86 4.88 4.95 -12.48
C ILE A 86 6.03 5.78 -11.92
N ILE A 87 6.00 6.18 -10.65
CA ILE A 87 7.08 6.96 -10.04
C ILE A 87 8.37 6.15 -10.04
N LYS A 88 8.34 4.88 -9.64
CA LYS A 88 9.52 4.00 -9.60
C LYS A 88 10.14 3.81 -10.99
N ALA A 89 9.31 3.62 -12.02
CA ALA A 89 9.78 3.32 -13.37
C ALA A 89 10.22 4.57 -14.15
N SER A 90 9.46 5.66 -14.08
CA SER A 90 9.66 6.84 -14.93
C SER A 90 10.35 8.01 -14.20
N TYR A 91 10.31 8.02 -12.87
CA TYR A 91 10.82 9.11 -12.05
C TYR A 91 11.64 8.57 -10.87
N SER A 92 12.54 7.62 -11.14
CA SER A 92 13.31 6.90 -10.11
C SER A 92 14.13 7.81 -9.18
N SER A 93 14.50 9.01 -9.60
CA SER A 93 15.15 10.02 -8.73
C SER A 93 14.24 10.58 -7.64
N LEU A 94 12.92 10.45 -7.80
CA LEU A 94 11.89 10.85 -6.84
C LEU A 94 11.41 9.65 -5.99
N TRP A 95 11.97 8.45 -6.22
CA TRP A 95 11.67 7.24 -5.48
C TRP A 95 12.67 7.02 -4.34
N ASP A 96 12.20 7.06 -3.10
CA ASP A 96 12.97 6.71 -1.91
C ASP A 96 12.57 5.32 -1.40
N ASP A 97 13.30 4.29 -1.82
CA ASP A 97 12.97 2.91 -1.44
C ASP A 97 13.13 2.64 0.06
N SER A 98 13.95 3.43 0.77
CA SER A 98 14.22 3.22 2.19
C SER A 98 13.02 3.49 3.08
N ARG A 99 12.04 4.23 2.58
CA ARG A 99 10.82 4.60 3.30
C ARG A 99 9.56 4.34 2.50
N SER A 100 9.62 3.73 1.32
CA SER A 100 8.49 3.63 0.39
C SER A 100 7.30 2.87 0.97
N ASP A 101 7.57 1.90 1.84
CA ASP A 101 6.58 1.12 2.59
C ASP A 101 5.70 2.00 3.51
N ASN A 102 6.26 3.08 4.08
CA ASN A 102 5.56 3.99 4.98
C ASN A 102 5.33 5.39 4.40
N LYS A 103 6.03 5.73 3.31
CA LYS A 103 6.21 7.07 2.77
C LYS A 103 6.47 7.12 1.24
N GLY A 104 5.83 6.26 0.46
CA GLY A 104 5.75 6.38 -1.01
C GLY A 104 5.04 7.65 -1.51
N PRO A 105 4.69 7.72 -2.81
CA PRO A 105 3.89 8.80 -3.38
C PRO A 105 2.53 8.92 -2.67
N GLU A 106 2.07 10.14 -2.39
CA GLU A 106 0.84 10.40 -1.63
C GLU A 106 -0.06 11.36 -2.42
N PRO A 107 -1.22 10.90 -2.91
CA PRO A 107 -2.22 11.77 -3.51
C PRO A 107 -2.83 12.71 -2.46
N GLU A 108 -2.75 14.02 -2.69
CA GLU A 108 -3.32 15.03 -1.77
C GLU A 108 -4.29 16.00 -2.44
N SER A 109 -4.29 16.06 -3.77
CA SER A 109 -5.15 16.96 -4.52
C SER A 109 -5.62 16.31 -5.80
N ALA A 110 -6.90 16.48 -6.13
CA ALA A 110 -7.50 15.98 -7.35
C ALA A 110 -8.30 17.09 -8.03
N VAL A 111 -7.98 17.37 -9.29
CA VAL A 111 -8.71 18.33 -10.14
C VAL A 111 -9.09 17.63 -11.43
N VAL A 112 -10.36 17.70 -11.82
CA VAL A 112 -10.83 17.18 -13.10
C VAL A 112 -11.00 18.33 -14.09
N GLY A 113 -10.41 18.17 -15.27
CA GLY A 113 -10.57 19.08 -16.41
C GLY A 113 -11.05 18.35 -17.65
N GLN A 114 -11.29 19.09 -18.73
CA GLN A 114 -11.61 18.52 -20.03
C GLN A 114 -10.61 19.02 -21.09
N PHE A 115 -10.11 18.10 -21.91
CA PHE A 115 -9.24 18.41 -23.05
C PHE A 115 -9.65 17.51 -24.23
N ASP A 116 -9.92 18.10 -25.40
CA ASP A 116 -10.39 17.39 -26.59
C ASP A 116 -11.54 16.39 -26.32
N ASN A 117 -12.57 16.84 -25.59
CA ASN A 117 -13.72 16.03 -25.15
C ASN A 117 -13.38 14.81 -24.26
N LYS A 118 -12.17 14.74 -23.70
CA LYS A 118 -11.79 13.74 -22.70
C LYS A 118 -11.71 14.38 -21.33
N ASN A 119 -12.29 13.71 -20.33
CA ASN A 119 -12.04 14.07 -18.94
C ASN A 119 -10.61 13.68 -18.58
N VAL A 120 -9.89 14.59 -17.94
CA VAL A 120 -8.51 14.42 -17.49
C VAL A 120 -8.47 14.67 -16.00
N LEU A 121 -7.86 13.76 -15.25
CA LEU A 121 -7.61 13.92 -13.82
C LEU A 121 -6.20 14.46 -13.63
N PHE A 122 -6.06 15.57 -12.94
CA PHE A 122 -4.77 16.07 -12.45
C PHE A 122 -4.67 15.70 -10.97
N LEU A 123 -3.77 14.77 -10.65
CA LEU A 123 -3.56 14.28 -9.31
C LEU A 123 -2.23 14.80 -8.76
N GLY A 124 -2.28 15.66 -7.73
CA GLY A 124 -1.11 16.19 -7.05
C GLY A 124 -0.54 15.17 -6.06
N LEU A 125 0.75 14.88 -6.20
CA LEU A 125 1.51 13.94 -5.37
C LEU A 125 2.50 14.70 -4.48
N GLU A 126 2.25 14.76 -3.17
CA GLU A 126 3.02 15.58 -2.22
C GLU A 126 4.50 15.16 -2.21
N ARG A 127 4.76 13.89 -1.91
CA ARG A 127 6.13 13.40 -1.68
C ARG A 127 6.96 13.27 -2.93
N SER A 128 6.31 13.03 -4.06
CA SER A 128 6.97 12.94 -5.35
C SER A 128 7.14 14.30 -6.01
N ASN A 129 6.58 15.39 -5.46
CA ASN A 129 6.56 16.72 -6.07
C ASN A 129 6.10 16.68 -7.54
N ALA A 130 5.05 15.88 -7.82
CA ALA A 130 4.62 15.55 -9.18
C ALA A 130 3.11 15.75 -9.37
N ILE A 131 2.71 15.95 -10.62
CA ILE A 131 1.31 15.90 -11.06
C ILE A 131 1.17 14.72 -12.02
N MET A 132 0.29 13.78 -11.69
CA MET A 132 -0.10 12.68 -12.57
C MET A 132 -1.33 13.08 -13.38
N MET A 133 -1.37 12.68 -14.65
CA MET A 133 -2.44 12.98 -15.62
C MET A 133 -2.94 11.74 -16.33
#